data_AF-F2UMC1-F1
#
_entry.id   AF-F2UMC1-F1
#
_cell.length_a   1.000
_cell.length_b   1.000
_cell.length_c   1.000
_cell.angle_alpha   90.00
_cell.angle_beta   90.00
_cell.angle_gamma   90.00
#
_symmetry.space_group_name_H-M   'P 1'
#
loop_
_entity.id
_entity.type
_entity.pdbx_description
1 polymer ?
#
loop_
_entity_poly.entity_id
_entity_poly.type
_entity_poly.pdbx_seq_one_letter_code
_entity_poly.pdbx_strand_id
1 'polypeptide(L)'
;MPSESTPRPQSAVQRRLSLMSARGKRLAHLIIQNKEDIQTLRTYRPYFTYWAVFVQSLCLIVALSVFDRAPIDYRTKEVSGQVYRPDGVPVSVTKNLTGNIFIGPTTRRIIGMGGAYGPCMRRDDAVNNYVDHQRAKDDDFGCCVRVGGQYCFSTTEQKCSELGGQRFYNDTVCHGQYCCNGGTWPGCSRVPEENLSSDPKDDVCRCEVTARPCCYGVFGECSIKTQSECDFLDGYFHSEAVSCREVDCLNSICQLGKFANKYIPDQWYRLILAPFVPVGAVHHLVFLLAQLSLGVPLERAIGWTRLALIYLVSAIGGYTIAIILAPYQVKAGPSPGVYGLLACLLLQLFESWKQVVSPGRELFKLLLLTTCAFIFGLLPFVDNFSQLAGFVFGIAASFAFLPWQSFTSKSFYRARKRIATIIGLGAVVAMFALAIPMLFTGQTADCPQCWRFNCYDFIKNFCQESQQRVESEYL
;
A
#
# COMPACT_ATOMS: atom_id res chain seq x y z
N MET A 1 46.99 -41.95 -63.67
CA MET A 1 46.10 -40.82 -64.00
C MET A 1 45.71 -40.14 -62.70
N PRO A 2 45.89 -38.82 -62.52
CA PRO A 2 45.34 -38.09 -61.37
C PRO A 2 43.81 -37.95 -61.51
N SER A 3 43.07 -38.02 -60.42
CA SER A 3 41.62 -37.78 -60.41
C SER A 3 41.30 -36.29 -60.38
N GLU A 4 40.48 -35.80 -61.31
CA GLU A 4 39.99 -34.42 -61.29
C GLU A 4 39.05 -34.19 -60.09
N SER A 5 39.39 -33.23 -59.24
CA SER A 5 38.57 -32.80 -58.12
C SER A 5 37.62 -31.69 -58.55
N THR A 6 36.35 -32.03 -58.77
CA THR A 6 35.33 -31.05 -59.14
C THR A 6 35.10 -30.01 -58.02
N PRO A 7 35.15 -28.70 -58.32
CA PRO A 7 35.05 -27.66 -57.28
C PRO A 7 33.63 -27.53 -56.75
N ARG A 8 33.49 -27.50 -55.42
CA ARG A 8 32.18 -27.31 -54.75
C ARG A 8 31.55 -25.96 -55.14
N PRO A 9 30.23 -25.90 -55.39
CA PRO A 9 29.57 -24.67 -55.83
C PRO A 9 29.61 -23.59 -54.75
N GLN A 10 30.26 -22.46 -55.05
CA GLN A 10 30.29 -21.29 -54.17
C GLN A 10 28.87 -20.72 -53.98
N SER A 11 28.57 -20.32 -52.73
CA SER A 11 27.31 -19.68 -52.37
C SER A 11 27.07 -18.39 -53.17
N ALA A 12 25.79 -18.03 -53.38
CA ALA A 12 25.42 -16.80 -54.09
C ALA A 12 26.02 -15.53 -53.44
N VAL A 13 26.22 -15.56 -52.12
CA VAL A 13 26.88 -14.47 -51.37
C VAL A 13 28.36 -14.38 -51.72
N GLN A 14 29.10 -15.51 -51.76
CA GLN A 14 30.51 -15.53 -52.16
C GLN A 14 30.70 -15.09 -53.62
N ARG A 15 29.79 -15.45 -54.54
CA ARG A 15 29.84 -14.96 -55.93
C ARG A 15 29.60 -13.45 -56.05
N ARG A 16 28.77 -12.85 -55.19
CA ARG A 16 28.61 -11.39 -55.15
C ARG A 16 29.83 -10.71 -54.51
N LEU A 17 30.37 -11.27 -53.43
CA LEU A 17 31.57 -10.77 -52.77
C LEU A 17 32.84 -10.89 -53.64
N SER A 18 32.96 -11.88 -54.52
CA SER A 18 34.13 -12.01 -55.41
C SER A 18 34.22 -10.85 -56.41
N LEU A 19 33.09 -10.38 -56.93
CA LEU A 19 32.96 -9.30 -57.93
C LEU A 19 33.12 -7.88 -57.36
N MET A 20 33.08 -7.67 -56.04
CA MET A 20 33.21 -6.33 -55.44
C MET A 20 34.67 -5.83 -55.44
N SER A 21 34.87 -4.51 -55.47
CA SER A 21 36.20 -3.92 -55.21
C SER A 21 36.69 -4.23 -53.79
N ALA A 22 38.01 -4.19 -53.54
CA ALA A 22 38.57 -4.49 -52.22
C ALA A 22 37.98 -3.60 -51.08
N ARG A 23 37.67 -2.34 -51.39
CA ARG A 23 36.96 -1.42 -50.47
C ARG A 23 35.51 -1.84 -50.24
N GLY A 24 34.82 -2.30 -51.29
CA GLY A 24 33.48 -2.88 -51.20
C GLY A 24 33.42 -4.17 -50.38
N LYS A 25 34.39 -5.08 -50.52
CA LYS A 25 34.48 -6.31 -49.71
C LYS A 25 34.64 -6.00 -48.22
N ARG A 26 35.54 -5.06 -47.86
CA ARG A 26 35.68 -4.59 -46.46
C ARG A 26 34.38 -3.98 -45.93
N LEU A 27 33.70 -3.16 -46.71
CA LEU A 27 32.41 -2.55 -46.30
C LEU A 27 31.32 -3.61 -46.12
N ALA A 28 31.21 -4.59 -47.03
CA ALA A 28 30.26 -5.69 -46.91
C ALA A 28 30.53 -6.55 -45.67
N HIS A 29 31.79 -6.90 -45.39
CA HIS A 29 32.16 -7.61 -44.17
C HIS A 29 31.83 -6.81 -42.89
N LEU A 30 32.09 -5.49 -42.87
CA LEU A 30 31.71 -4.64 -41.73
C LEU A 30 30.18 -4.55 -41.53
N ILE A 31 29.39 -4.58 -42.61
CA ILE A 31 27.91 -4.59 -42.53
C ILE A 31 27.38 -5.96 -42.06
N ILE A 32 28.00 -7.06 -42.50
CA ILE A 32 27.64 -8.42 -42.06
C ILE A 32 28.02 -8.60 -40.58
N GLN A 33 29.25 -8.24 -40.20
CA GLN A 33 29.71 -8.31 -38.81
C GLN A 33 28.86 -7.46 -37.88
N ASN A 34 28.55 -6.20 -38.23
CA ASN A 34 27.61 -5.38 -37.46
C ASN A 34 26.21 -6.03 -37.33
N LYS A 35 25.74 -6.79 -38.33
CA LYS A 35 24.47 -7.53 -38.22
C LYS A 35 24.58 -8.74 -37.29
N GLU A 36 25.67 -9.48 -37.34
CA GLU A 36 25.92 -10.64 -36.47
C GLU A 36 26.15 -10.20 -35.01
N ASP A 37 26.84 -9.07 -34.79
CA ASP A 37 27.01 -8.41 -33.48
C ASP A 37 25.66 -7.90 -32.91
N ILE A 38 24.73 -7.46 -33.77
CA ILE A 38 23.35 -7.11 -33.37
C ILE A 38 22.50 -8.36 -33.09
N GLN A 39 22.68 -9.45 -33.84
CA GLN A 39 21.93 -10.70 -33.67
C GLN A 39 22.40 -11.54 -32.46
N THR A 40 23.62 -11.29 -31.95
CA THR A 40 24.17 -11.95 -30.76
C THR A 40 23.82 -11.25 -29.43
N LEU A 41 22.93 -10.24 -29.47
CA LEU A 41 22.30 -9.68 -28.26
C LEU A 41 21.54 -10.77 -27.49
N ARG A 42 22.14 -11.26 -26.39
CA ARG A 42 21.57 -12.29 -25.50
C ARG A 42 20.25 -11.79 -24.90
N THR A 43 19.13 -12.20 -25.49
CA THR A 43 17.79 -11.91 -24.99
C THR A 43 17.47 -12.78 -23.77
N TYR A 44 17.17 -12.13 -22.64
CA TYR A 44 16.73 -12.81 -21.43
C TYR A 44 15.24 -13.16 -21.50
N ARG A 45 14.81 -14.18 -20.75
CA ARG A 45 13.38 -14.47 -20.55
C ARG A 45 12.79 -13.53 -19.49
N PRO A 46 11.61 -12.93 -19.72
CA PRO A 46 11.00 -11.93 -18.83
C PRO A 46 10.27 -12.58 -17.64
N TYR A 47 11.01 -13.27 -16.78
CA TYR A 47 10.46 -14.00 -15.64
C TYR A 47 9.92 -13.08 -14.54
N PHE A 48 10.62 -11.99 -14.21
CA PHE A 48 10.23 -11.08 -13.13
C PHE A 48 8.95 -10.31 -13.48
N THR A 49 8.84 -9.78 -14.70
CA THR A 49 7.66 -9.02 -15.13
C THR A 49 6.42 -9.91 -15.11
N TYR A 50 6.50 -11.13 -15.65
CA TYR A 50 5.38 -12.08 -15.62
C TYR A 50 5.03 -12.55 -14.20
N TRP A 51 6.02 -12.80 -13.35
CA TRP A 51 5.78 -13.15 -11.94
C TRP A 51 5.09 -12.00 -11.18
N ALA A 52 5.57 -10.77 -11.32
CA ALA A 52 5.03 -9.61 -10.60
C ALA A 52 3.56 -9.36 -10.97
N VAL A 53 3.23 -9.33 -12.27
CA VAL A 53 1.84 -9.12 -12.71
C VAL A 53 0.93 -10.29 -12.40
N PHE A 54 1.46 -11.52 -12.34
CA PHE A 54 0.72 -12.69 -11.88
C PHE A 54 0.34 -12.57 -10.39
N VAL A 55 1.32 -12.23 -9.53
CA VAL A 55 1.07 -12.00 -8.09
C VAL A 55 0.08 -10.86 -7.88
N GLN A 56 0.26 -9.72 -8.55
CA GLN A 56 -0.67 -8.58 -8.46
C GLN A 56 -2.09 -8.94 -8.92
N SER A 57 -2.23 -9.74 -9.98
CA SER A 57 -3.53 -10.22 -10.47
C SER A 57 -4.17 -11.21 -9.48
N LEU A 58 -3.39 -12.11 -8.88
CA LEU A 58 -3.86 -13.04 -7.86
C LEU A 58 -4.34 -12.29 -6.60
N CYS A 59 -3.56 -11.31 -6.13
CA CYS A 59 -3.94 -10.45 -5.01
C CYS A 59 -5.23 -9.67 -5.30
N LEU A 60 -5.41 -9.12 -6.51
CA LEU A 60 -6.67 -8.48 -6.92
C LEU A 60 -7.85 -9.48 -6.91
N ILE A 61 -7.68 -10.67 -7.47
CA ILE A 61 -8.74 -11.69 -7.52
C ILE A 61 -9.20 -12.06 -6.11
N VAL A 62 -8.25 -12.33 -5.20
CA VAL A 62 -8.55 -12.62 -3.78
C VAL A 62 -9.23 -11.42 -3.10
N ALA A 63 -8.73 -10.20 -3.32
CA ALA A 63 -9.32 -9.01 -2.72
C ALA A 63 -10.78 -8.78 -3.15
N LEU A 64 -11.09 -8.99 -4.44
CA LEU A 64 -12.43 -8.80 -5.01
C LEU A 64 -13.40 -9.99 -4.74
N SER A 65 -12.89 -11.12 -4.23
CA SER A 65 -13.69 -12.29 -3.85
C SER A 65 -13.88 -12.43 -2.33
N VAL A 66 -13.02 -11.81 -1.51
CA VAL A 66 -13.03 -11.91 -0.04
C VAL A 66 -13.55 -10.64 0.64
N PHE A 67 -13.32 -9.45 0.07
CA PHE A 67 -13.68 -8.18 0.68
C PHE A 67 -14.78 -7.43 -0.06
N ASP A 68 -15.61 -6.73 0.71
CA ASP A 68 -16.59 -5.80 0.18
C ASP A 68 -15.95 -4.66 -0.62
N ARG A 69 -16.69 -4.22 -1.64
CA ARG A 69 -16.25 -3.17 -2.57
C ARG A 69 -16.68 -1.82 -2.04
N ALA A 70 -15.77 -0.86 -2.04
CA ALA A 70 -16.13 0.54 -1.88
C ALA A 70 -17.02 0.99 -3.06
N PRO A 71 -17.97 1.91 -2.86
CA PRO A 71 -18.85 2.39 -3.90
C PRO A 71 -18.06 3.12 -4.98
N ILE A 72 -18.53 3.02 -6.23
CA ILE A 72 -17.90 3.67 -7.38
C ILE A 72 -18.31 5.16 -7.38
N ASP A 73 -17.59 5.96 -6.60
CA ASP A 73 -17.72 7.41 -6.52
C ASP A 73 -16.33 8.03 -6.28
N TYR A 74 -16.22 9.35 -6.51
CA TYR A 74 -15.06 10.15 -6.14
C TYR A 74 -15.29 10.97 -4.87
N ARG A 75 -16.54 11.10 -4.42
CA ARG A 75 -16.92 11.75 -3.16
C ARG A 75 -17.06 10.76 -2.02
N THR A 76 -17.02 11.27 -0.80
CA THR A 76 -17.45 10.58 0.41
C THR A 76 -18.96 10.70 0.51
N LYS A 77 -19.65 9.57 0.69
CA LYS A 77 -21.10 9.54 0.91
C LYS A 77 -21.41 9.21 2.37
N GLU A 78 -22.30 9.98 2.97
CA GLU A 78 -22.93 9.61 4.22
C GLU A 78 -23.96 8.50 3.92
N VAL A 79 -23.77 7.33 4.52
CA VAL A 79 -24.66 6.17 4.37
C VAL A 79 -25.32 5.93 5.72
N SER A 80 -26.65 6.06 5.77
CA SER A 80 -27.45 5.69 6.94
C SER A 80 -27.79 4.19 6.91
N GLY A 81 -27.70 3.53 8.06
CA GLY A 81 -28.18 2.16 8.25
C GLY A 81 -28.90 2.02 9.58
N GLN A 82 -29.91 1.14 9.63
CA GLN A 82 -30.51 0.75 10.90
C GLN A 82 -29.63 -0.31 11.58
N VAL A 83 -29.28 -0.04 12.82
CA VAL A 83 -28.47 -0.89 13.71
C VAL A 83 -29.15 -0.96 15.07
N TYR A 84 -28.88 -2.00 15.85
CA TYR A 84 -29.49 -2.16 17.17
C TYR A 84 -28.60 -1.56 18.26
N ARG A 85 -29.20 -0.74 19.12
CA ARG A 85 -28.59 -0.28 20.37
C ARG A 85 -28.46 -1.44 21.39
N PRO A 86 -27.70 -1.26 22.48
CA PRO A 86 -27.57 -2.27 23.54
C PRO A 86 -28.90 -2.66 24.21
N ASP A 87 -29.92 -1.81 24.12
CA ASP A 87 -31.29 -2.03 24.61
C ASP A 87 -32.23 -2.73 23.62
N GLY A 88 -31.73 -3.11 22.45
CA GLY A 88 -32.51 -3.72 21.36
C GLY A 88 -33.35 -2.74 20.53
N VAL A 89 -33.29 -1.42 20.81
CA VAL A 89 -34.01 -0.42 20.01
C VAL A 89 -33.24 -0.17 18.70
N PRO A 90 -33.89 -0.24 17.52
CA PRO A 90 -33.27 0.09 16.26
C PRO A 90 -33.05 1.61 16.14
N VAL A 91 -31.85 2.02 15.76
CA VAL A 91 -31.46 3.41 15.52
C VAL A 91 -30.80 3.56 14.15
N SER A 92 -30.94 4.73 13.54
CA SER A 92 -30.25 5.06 12.29
C SER A 92 -28.87 5.63 12.60
N VAL A 93 -27.80 4.88 12.34
CA VAL A 93 -26.42 5.36 12.41
C VAL A 93 -25.94 5.75 11.02
N THR A 94 -25.32 6.92 10.90
CA THR A 94 -24.64 7.37 9.69
C THR A 94 -23.18 6.94 9.71
N LYS A 95 -22.64 6.55 8.54
CA LYS A 95 -21.20 6.34 8.34
C LYS A 95 -20.72 7.09 7.10
N ASN A 96 -19.53 7.68 7.22
CA ASN A 96 -18.87 8.39 6.12
C ASN A 96 -18.06 7.39 5.31
N LEU A 97 -18.47 7.13 4.07
CA LEU A 97 -17.89 6.07 3.25
C LEU A 97 -17.32 6.65 1.97
N THR A 98 -15.99 6.74 1.92
CA THR A 98 -15.21 7.24 0.79
C THR A 98 -15.33 6.30 -0.40
N GLY A 99 -15.68 6.83 -1.58
CA GLY A 99 -15.73 6.05 -2.81
C GLY A 99 -14.35 5.58 -3.31
N ASN A 100 -14.35 4.55 -4.16
CA ASN A 100 -13.17 4.06 -4.87
C ASN A 100 -13.49 3.97 -6.37
N ILE A 101 -13.08 4.99 -7.12
CA ILE A 101 -13.28 5.08 -8.58
C ILE A 101 -12.67 3.90 -9.36
N PHE A 102 -11.73 3.15 -8.77
CA PHE A 102 -11.02 2.08 -9.45
C PHE A 102 -11.70 0.70 -9.35
N ILE A 103 -12.87 0.61 -8.73
CA ILE A 103 -13.60 -0.65 -8.47
C ILE A 103 -12.73 -1.58 -7.60
N GLY A 104 -12.68 -1.29 -6.31
CA GLY A 104 -11.81 -1.98 -5.35
C GLY A 104 -12.34 -1.96 -3.92
N PRO A 105 -11.58 -2.52 -2.97
CA PRO A 105 -11.95 -2.57 -1.55
C PRO A 105 -11.83 -1.19 -0.86
N THR A 106 -12.28 -1.10 0.40
CA THR A 106 -12.19 0.12 1.22
C THR A 106 -10.75 0.43 1.66
N THR A 107 -10.47 1.68 2.00
CA THR A 107 -9.18 2.14 2.54
C THR A 107 -8.70 1.27 3.72
N ARG A 108 -9.59 0.90 4.65
CA ARG A 108 -9.27 0.03 5.78
C ARG A 108 -8.79 -1.34 5.30
N ARG A 109 -9.49 -1.95 4.33
CA ARG A 109 -9.13 -3.27 3.80
C ARG A 109 -7.82 -3.22 3.00
N ILE A 110 -7.49 -2.11 2.34
CA ILE A 110 -6.15 -1.90 1.72
C ILE A 110 -5.04 -1.83 2.80
N ILE A 111 -5.29 -1.20 3.95
CA ILE A 111 -4.37 -1.25 5.10
C ILE A 111 -4.26 -2.68 5.65
N GLY A 112 -5.38 -3.39 5.81
CA GLY A 112 -5.39 -4.79 6.28
C GLY A 112 -4.57 -5.73 5.38
N MET A 113 -4.67 -5.58 4.05
CA MET A 113 -3.91 -6.34 3.04
C MET A 113 -2.41 -6.03 2.99
N GLY A 114 -1.90 -5.08 3.80
CA GLY A 114 -0.47 -4.76 3.84
C GLY A 114 -0.04 -3.52 3.05
N GLY A 115 -0.98 -2.64 2.66
CA GLY A 115 -0.64 -1.34 2.08
C GLY A 115 0.28 -0.52 2.99
N ALA A 116 1.14 0.33 2.40
CA ALA A 116 2.02 1.20 3.17
C ALA A 116 1.18 2.27 3.87
N TYR A 117 1.30 2.38 5.19
CA TYR A 117 0.54 3.30 6.03
C TYR A 117 1.40 3.67 7.23
N GLY A 118 1.63 4.97 7.46
CA GLY A 118 2.62 5.46 8.44
C GLY A 118 2.41 4.89 9.85
N PRO A 119 1.21 5.03 10.43
CA PRO A 119 0.89 4.52 11.78
C PRO A 119 1.03 3.01 11.98
N CYS A 120 1.04 2.18 10.93
CA CYS A 120 1.35 0.74 11.09
C CYS A 120 2.86 0.43 11.12
N MET A 121 3.70 1.37 10.68
CA MET A 121 5.14 1.14 10.48
C MET A 121 6.04 1.86 11.48
N ARG A 122 5.52 2.89 12.16
CA ARG A 122 6.23 3.65 13.19
C ARG A 122 5.27 4.15 14.27
N ARG A 123 5.83 4.53 15.42
CA ARG A 123 5.12 5.38 16.39
C ARG A 123 4.78 6.73 15.73
N ASP A 124 3.59 7.25 16.00
CA ASP A 124 3.15 8.58 15.60
C ASP A 124 2.42 9.26 16.75
N ASP A 125 2.87 10.44 17.17
CA ASP A 125 2.39 11.03 18.42
C ASP A 125 1.01 11.70 18.28
N ALA A 126 0.60 12.13 17.09
CA ALA A 126 -0.78 12.58 16.87
C ALA A 126 -1.76 11.41 17.03
N VAL A 127 -1.44 10.26 16.43
CA VAL A 127 -2.26 9.04 16.55
C VAL A 127 -2.27 8.51 17.98
N ASN A 128 -1.13 8.49 18.69
CA ASN A 128 -1.09 8.08 20.10
C ASN A 128 -1.90 9.02 21.00
N ASN A 129 -1.68 10.34 20.89
CA ASN A 129 -2.42 11.32 21.69
C ASN A 129 -3.93 11.21 21.45
N TYR A 130 -4.35 10.95 20.21
CA TYR A 130 -5.75 10.68 19.88
C TYR A 130 -6.28 9.40 20.54
N VAL A 131 -5.58 8.27 20.39
CA VAL A 131 -5.99 6.98 20.97
C VAL A 131 -6.00 7.03 22.50
N ASP A 132 -5.01 7.66 23.12
CA ASP A 132 -4.92 7.77 24.57
C ASP A 132 -5.93 8.78 25.14
N HIS A 133 -6.29 9.84 24.41
CA HIS A 133 -7.45 10.69 24.73
C HIS A 133 -8.80 9.96 24.60
N GLN A 134 -8.94 9.01 23.67
CA GLN A 134 -10.11 8.12 23.66
C GLN A 134 -10.09 7.19 24.87
N ARG A 135 -8.94 6.57 25.21
CA ARG A 135 -8.78 5.70 26.39
C ARG A 135 -8.93 6.42 27.74
N ALA A 136 -8.73 7.73 27.81
CA ALA A 136 -9.02 8.52 29.01
C ALA A 136 -10.52 8.55 29.34
N LYS A 137 -11.39 8.36 28.35
CA LYS A 137 -12.86 8.29 28.56
C LYS A 137 -13.27 7.00 29.26
N ASP A 138 -12.44 5.96 29.18
CA ASP A 138 -12.58 4.71 29.93
C ASP A 138 -12.11 4.81 31.40
N ASP A 139 -11.62 5.97 31.91
CA ASP A 139 -11.42 6.16 33.36
C ASP A 139 -12.76 6.22 34.12
N ASP A 140 -13.78 6.82 33.50
CA ASP A 140 -15.13 7.01 34.07
C ASP A 140 -16.10 5.88 33.68
N PHE A 141 -15.57 4.70 33.31
CA PHE A 141 -16.39 3.56 32.89
C PHE A 141 -16.89 2.75 34.07
N GLY A 142 -18.21 2.67 34.18
CA GLY A 142 -18.94 1.79 35.08
C GLY A 142 -19.84 0.81 34.32
N CYS A 143 -20.43 -0.13 35.04
CA CYS A 143 -21.27 -1.16 34.47
C CYS A 143 -22.71 -0.66 34.42
N CYS A 144 -23.24 -0.50 33.21
CA CYS A 144 -24.63 -0.10 32.98
C CYS A 144 -25.52 -1.34 32.88
N VAL A 145 -26.63 -1.37 33.61
CA VAL A 145 -27.49 -2.55 33.74
C VAL A 145 -28.99 -2.17 33.67
N ARG A 146 -29.81 -3.05 33.07
CA ARG A 146 -31.28 -2.98 33.12
C ARG A 146 -31.83 -3.75 34.32
N VAL A 147 -32.85 -3.22 35.00
CA VAL A 147 -33.49 -3.92 36.13
C VAL A 147 -34.16 -5.20 35.60
N GLY A 148 -33.89 -6.32 36.27
CA GLY A 148 -34.24 -7.66 35.78
C GLY A 148 -33.12 -8.37 35.00
N GLY A 149 -31.90 -7.82 34.97
CA GLY A 149 -30.67 -8.53 34.56
C GLY A 149 -30.50 -8.74 33.05
N GLN A 150 -31.52 -8.50 32.23
CA GLN A 150 -31.57 -8.90 30.81
C GLN A 150 -30.33 -8.55 29.97
N TYR A 151 -29.74 -7.37 30.16
CA TYR A 151 -28.49 -6.99 29.51
C TYR A 151 -27.67 -6.01 30.35
N CYS A 152 -26.37 -5.93 30.02
CA CYS A 152 -25.41 -5.01 30.62
C CYS A 152 -24.31 -4.58 29.62
N PHE A 153 -23.67 -3.44 29.85
CA PHE A 153 -22.52 -2.96 29.05
C PHE A 153 -21.70 -1.89 29.79
N SER A 154 -20.39 -1.84 29.56
CA SER A 154 -19.50 -0.81 30.11
C SER A 154 -19.73 0.54 29.43
N THR A 155 -19.92 1.63 30.17
CA THR A 155 -20.00 3.01 29.62
C THR A 155 -19.85 4.07 30.73
N THR A 156 -20.02 5.36 30.43
CA THR A 156 -20.09 6.42 31.46
C THR A 156 -21.51 6.63 32.00
N GLU A 157 -21.67 7.23 33.18
CA GLU A 157 -22.99 7.40 33.83
C GLU A 157 -24.02 8.09 32.92
N GLN A 158 -23.61 9.19 32.28
CA GLN A 158 -24.44 9.93 31.32
C GLN A 158 -24.96 9.01 30.20
N LYS A 159 -24.06 8.26 29.55
CA LYS A 159 -24.39 7.39 28.41
C LYS A 159 -25.22 6.18 28.83
N CYS A 160 -25.09 5.72 30.07
CA CYS A 160 -25.93 4.64 30.59
C CYS A 160 -27.43 5.01 30.50
N SER A 161 -27.78 6.24 30.86
CA SER A 161 -29.15 6.75 30.77
C SER A 161 -29.60 6.96 29.31
N GLU A 162 -28.75 7.52 28.45
CA GLU A 162 -29.03 7.73 27.02
C GLU A 162 -29.29 6.42 26.24
N LEU A 163 -28.61 5.35 26.64
CA LEU A 163 -28.66 4.02 26.01
C LEU A 163 -29.69 3.07 26.63
N GLY A 164 -30.62 3.56 27.46
CA GLY A 164 -31.71 2.75 28.01
C GLY A 164 -31.29 1.81 29.16
N GLY A 165 -30.20 2.14 29.86
CA GLY A 165 -29.89 1.59 31.17
C GLY A 165 -30.80 2.14 32.27
N GLN A 166 -30.80 1.47 33.42
CA GLN A 166 -31.64 1.85 34.57
C GLN A 166 -30.87 1.92 35.89
N ARG A 167 -29.68 1.32 35.94
CA ARG A 167 -28.73 1.45 37.05
C ARG A 167 -27.31 1.52 36.49
N PHE A 168 -26.50 2.37 37.11
CA PHE A 168 -25.08 2.53 36.84
C PHE A 168 -24.28 2.07 38.05
N TYR A 169 -23.08 1.54 37.82
CA TYR A 169 -22.17 1.00 38.82
C TYR A 169 -20.75 1.52 38.56
N ASN A 170 -20.33 2.56 39.27
CA ASN A 170 -18.97 3.13 39.18
C ASN A 170 -17.89 2.07 39.46
N ASP A 171 -16.66 2.36 39.03
CA ASP A 171 -15.42 1.58 39.31
C ASP A 171 -15.47 0.08 38.92
N THR A 172 -16.44 -0.35 38.09
CA THR A 172 -16.64 -1.75 37.71
C THR A 172 -17.04 -1.89 36.25
N VAL A 173 -16.32 -2.68 35.46
CA VAL A 173 -16.67 -2.98 34.05
C VAL A 173 -17.44 -4.32 33.93
N CYS A 174 -18.34 -4.43 32.95
CA CYS A 174 -19.25 -5.58 32.86
C CYS A 174 -18.55 -6.83 32.26
N HIS A 175 -18.02 -7.73 33.09
CA HIS A 175 -17.24 -8.88 32.61
C HIS A 175 -18.02 -10.07 32.01
N GLY A 176 -19.35 -10.17 32.18
CA GLY A 176 -20.16 -11.24 31.58
C GLY A 176 -21.09 -11.96 32.57
N GLN A 177 -21.51 -13.18 32.22
CA GLN A 177 -22.53 -13.98 32.93
C GLN A 177 -22.28 -14.23 34.43
N TYR A 178 -21.08 -13.93 34.94
CA TYR A 178 -20.77 -13.95 36.37
C TYR A 178 -20.11 -12.64 36.78
N CYS A 179 -20.92 -11.64 37.18
CA CYS A 179 -20.43 -10.45 37.87
C CYS A 179 -20.04 -10.78 39.32
N CYS A 180 -19.02 -11.63 39.49
CA CYS A 180 -18.58 -12.18 40.78
C CYS A 180 -17.06 -12.34 40.85
N ASN A 181 -16.33 -11.22 40.98
CA ASN A 181 -14.94 -11.24 41.40
C ASN A 181 -14.67 -10.19 42.49
N GLY A 182 -14.84 -10.61 43.76
CA GLY A 182 -14.40 -9.89 44.96
C GLY A 182 -15.22 -8.67 45.42
N GLY A 183 -15.72 -7.84 44.50
CA GLY A 183 -16.42 -6.59 44.84
C GLY A 183 -17.82 -6.78 45.43
N THR A 184 -18.05 -6.23 46.62
CA THR A 184 -19.38 -6.20 47.26
C THR A 184 -20.25 -5.07 46.71
N TRP A 185 -21.14 -5.39 45.76
CA TRP A 185 -22.41 -4.66 45.61
C TRP A 185 -23.22 -4.78 46.92
N PRO A 186 -24.07 -3.79 47.30
CA PRO A 186 -25.16 -4.01 48.24
C PRO A 186 -26.20 -4.90 47.54
N GLY A 187 -26.15 -6.20 47.80
CA GLY A 187 -27.08 -7.21 47.29
C GLY A 187 -26.44 -8.49 46.74
N CYS A 188 -25.12 -8.53 46.48
CA CYS A 188 -24.45 -9.74 46.00
C CYS A 188 -23.74 -10.48 47.15
N SER A 189 -24.37 -11.53 47.66
CA SER A 189 -23.72 -12.53 48.52
C SER A 189 -23.28 -13.73 47.68
N ARG A 190 -22.17 -14.39 48.06
CA ARG A 190 -21.82 -15.71 47.49
C ARG A 190 -22.91 -16.72 47.84
N VAL A 191 -23.64 -17.22 46.84
CA VAL A 191 -24.45 -18.42 46.96
C VAL A 191 -23.50 -19.63 46.78
N PRO A 192 -23.40 -20.57 47.75
CA PRO A 192 -22.68 -21.83 47.53
C PRO A 192 -23.34 -22.64 46.41
N GLU A 193 -22.59 -23.44 45.65
CA GLU A 193 -23.14 -24.22 44.52
C GLU A 193 -24.29 -25.15 44.94
N GLU A 194 -24.33 -25.58 46.20
CA GLU A 194 -25.37 -26.40 46.82
C GLU A 194 -26.74 -25.68 46.96
N ASN A 195 -26.80 -24.35 46.81
CA ASN A 195 -28.00 -23.52 46.95
C ASN A 195 -28.48 -22.88 45.62
N LEU A 196 -28.00 -23.34 44.47
CA LEU A 196 -28.51 -22.91 43.16
C LEU A 196 -29.94 -23.42 42.92
N SER A 197 -30.92 -22.57 43.20
CA SER A 197 -32.33 -22.83 42.92
C SER A 197 -32.59 -22.97 41.41
N SER A 198 -33.32 -24.01 41.00
CA SER A 198 -33.63 -24.30 39.60
C SER A 198 -34.76 -23.45 38.99
N ASP A 199 -35.20 -22.37 39.65
CA ASP A 199 -36.18 -21.41 39.11
C ASP A 199 -35.43 -20.23 38.43
N PRO A 200 -35.60 -20.00 37.11
CA PRO A 200 -34.87 -18.96 36.37
C PRO A 200 -35.07 -17.51 36.81
N LYS A 201 -35.91 -17.23 37.82
CA LYS A 201 -36.28 -15.86 38.23
C LYS A 201 -35.38 -15.22 39.29
N ASP A 202 -34.70 -16.03 40.09
CA ASP A 202 -33.86 -15.54 41.20
C ASP A 202 -32.37 -15.41 40.84
N ASP A 203 -31.99 -15.74 39.59
CA ASP A 203 -30.62 -15.69 39.04
C ASP A 203 -30.17 -14.25 38.68
N VAL A 204 -30.32 -13.31 39.63
CA VAL A 204 -30.11 -11.85 39.48
C VAL A 204 -28.70 -11.45 38.98
N CYS A 205 -27.73 -12.36 39.05
CA CYS A 205 -26.33 -12.11 38.67
C CYS A 205 -25.97 -12.41 37.20
N ARG A 206 -26.88 -12.98 36.39
CA ARG A 206 -26.63 -13.25 34.96
C ARG A 206 -27.12 -12.10 34.08
N CYS A 207 -26.20 -11.30 33.56
CA CYS A 207 -26.47 -10.33 32.49
C CYS A 207 -25.72 -10.65 31.19
N GLU A 208 -26.39 -10.47 30.06
CA GLU A 208 -25.78 -10.61 28.74
C GLU A 208 -25.08 -9.31 28.34
N VAL A 209 -23.81 -9.40 27.94
CA VAL A 209 -23.01 -8.23 27.54
C VAL A 209 -23.28 -7.92 26.06
N THR A 210 -24.27 -7.06 25.81
CA THR A 210 -24.79 -6.76 24.47
C THR A 210 -23.93 -5.77 23.66
N ALA A 211 -22.97 -5.10 24.32
CA ALA A 211 -22.03 -4.17 23.68
C ALA A 211 -20.62 -4.29 24.25
N ARG A 212 -19.62 -4.19 23.35
CA ARG A 212 -18.18 -4.44 23.62
C ARG A 212 -17.29 -3.50 22.78
N PRO A 213 -15.96 -3.44 23.02
CA PRO A 213 -15.06 -2.58 22.26
C PRO A 213 -15.09 -2.88 20.75
N CYS A 214 -15.47 -1.87 19.96
CA CYS A 214 -15.39 -1.89 18.51
C CYS A 214 -14.25 -0.98 18.03
N CYS A 215 -13.32 -1.55 17.27
CA CYS A 215 -12.17 -0.85 16.70
C CYS A 215 -12.44 -0.46 15.23
N TYR A 216 -12.54 0.82 14.92
CA TYR A 216 -12.88 1.34 13.58
C TYR A 216 -12.09 2.58 13.17
N GLY A 217 -12.47 3.19 12.04
CA GLY A 217 -11.70 4.24 11.38
C GLY A 217 -10.39 3.73 10.78
N VAL A 218 -9.45 4.65 10.55
CA VAL A 218 -8.05 4.33 10.17
C VAL A 218 -7.05 4.65 11.28
N PHE A 219 -7.42 5.49 12.24
CA PHE A 219 -6.57 5.96 13.34
C PHE A 219 -6.62 5.10 14.61
N GLY A 220 -7.36 3.99 14.60
CA GLY A 220 -7.56 3.16 15.79
C GLY A 220 -8.65 3.69 16.73
N GLU A 221 -9.74 4.22 16.17
CA GLU A 221 -10.89 4.66 16.96
C GLU A 221 -11.48 3.48 17.74
N CYS A 222 -11.83 3.72 19.00
CA CYS A 222 -12.50 2.74 19.84
C CYS A 222 -13.73 3.35 20.50
N SER A 223 -14.83 2.59 20.52
CA SER A 223 -15.93 2.81 21.46
C SER A 223 -16.71 1.52 21.69
N ILE A 224 -17.41 1.46 22.83
CA ILE A 224 -18.30 0.34 23.17
C ILE A 224 -19.54 0.42 22.26
N LYS A 225 -19.78 -0.62 21.48
CA LYS A 225 -20.87 -0.72 20.47
C LYS A 225 -21.46 -2.12 20.44
N THR A 226 -22.66 -2.29 19.89
CA THR A 226 -23.18 -3.64 19.61
C THR A 226 -22.44 -4.25 18.42
N GLN A 227 -22.50 -5.58 18.27
CA GLN A 227 -21.92 -6.23 17.10
C GLN A 227 -22.52 -5.70 15.79
N SER A 228 -23.85 -5.54 15.72
CA SER A 228 -24.53 -5.02 14.52
C SER A 228 -24.09 -3.61 14.11
N GLU A 229 -23.79 -2.75 15.09
CA GLU A 229 -23.27 -1.41 14.84
C GLU A 229 -21.78 -1.46 14.43
N CYS A 230 -21.00 -2.35 15.03
CA CYS A 230 -19.59 -2.52 14.69
C CYS A 230 -19.41 -3.06 13.26
N ASP A 231 -20.18 -4.08 12.89
CA ASP A 231 -20.19 -4.66 11.54
C ASP A 231 -20.64 -3.61 10.51
N PHE A 232 -21.65 -2.80 10.83
CA PHE A 232 -22.06 -1.67 9.99
C PHE A 232 -20.91 -0.68 9.74
N LEU A 233 -20.04 -0.41 10.72
CA LEU A 233 -18.93 0.55 10.61
C LEU A 233 -17.68 0.01 9.88
N ASP A 234 -17.73 -1.15 9.21
CA ASP A 234 -16.54 -1.88 8.71
C ASP A 234 -15.53 -2.13 9.85
N GLY A 235 -16.07 -2.41 11.05
CA GLY A 235 -15.37 -2.51 12.32
C GLY A 235 -14.56 -3.79 12.55
N TYR A 236 -13.89 -3.85 13.70
CA TYR A 236 -13.43 -5.11 14.30
C TYR A 236 -13.99 -5.18 15.72
N PHE A 237 -14.82 -6.18 15.99
CA PHE A 237 -15.52 -6.36 17.27
C PHE A 237 -14.72 -7.28 18.19
N HIS A 238 -14.32 -6.79 19.37
CA HIS A 238 -13.61 -7.58 20.38
C HIS A 238 -14.62 -8.26 21.32
N SER A 239 -14.99 -9.51 21.01
CA SER A 239 -15.91 -10.31 21.82
C SER A 239 -15.31 -10.73 23.17
N GLU A 240 -13.99 -10.69 23.29
CA GLU A 240 -13.21 -11.05 24.48
C GLU A 240 -13.06 -9.90 25.49
N ALA A 241 -13.22 -8.64 25.05
CA ALA A 241 -12.92 -7.45 25.83
C ALA A 241 -14.18 -6.69 26.30
N VAL A 242 -14.00 -5.83 27.30
CA VAL A 242 -15.05 -5.03 27.97
C VAL A 242 -14.70 -3.55 28.12
N SER A 243 -13.44 -3.15 27.84
CA SER A 243 -12.97 -1.77 27.78
C SER A 243 -12.04 -1.52 26.59
N CYS A 244 -12.02 -0.30 26.06
CA CYS A 244 -11.09 0.15 25.03
C CYS A 244 -9.62 0.22 25.50
N ARG A 245 -9.36 0.05 26.81
CA ARG A 245 -8.02 -0.06 27.42
C ARG A 245 -7.38 -1.43 27.24
N GLU A 246 -8.20 -2.48 27.23
CA GLU A 246 -7.73 -3.86 27.11
C GLU A 246 -7.22 -4.15 25.69
N VAL A 247 -7.87 -3.57 24.68
CA VAL A 247 -7.61 -3.78 23.25
C VAL A 247 -6.52 -2.87 22.69
N ASP A 248 -6.03 -3.22 21.50
CA ASP A 248 -5.24 -2.33 20.64
C ASP A 248 -5.89 -2.23 19.26
N CYS A 249 -6.64 -1.16 19.06
CA CYS A 249 -7.36 -0.92 17.82
C CYS A 249 -6.45 -0.60 16.63
N LEU A 250 -5.22 -0.13 16.86
CA LEU A 250 -4.27 0.10 15.77
C LEU A 250 -3.80 -1.24 15.19
N ASN A 251 -3.45 -2.21 16.04
CA ASN A 251 -3.18 -3.59 15.63
C ASN A 251 -4.40 -4.23 14.91
N SER A 252 -5.63 -3.99 15.39
CA SER A 252 -6.88 -4.46 14.73
C SER A 252 -7.21 -3.76 13.40
N ILE A 253 -6.44 -2.75 12.98
CA ILE A 253 -6.46 -2.14 11.64
C ILE A 253 -5.25 -2.62 10.81
N CYS A 254 -4.08 -2.73 11.42
CA CYS A 254 -2.82 -3.17 10.82
C CYS A 254 -2.72 -4.69 10.61
N GLN A 255 -3.80 -5.33 10.17
CA GLN A 255 -4.14 -6.77 10.29
C GLN A 255 -3.17 -7.82 9.70
N LEU A 256 -2.02 -7.44 9.12
CA LEU A 256 -1.08 -8.39 8.50
C LEU A 256 -0.24 -9.21 9.50
N GLY A 257 -0.20 -8.78 10.76
CA GLY A 257 0.55 -9.44 11.83
C GLY A 257 0.36 -8.70 13.16
N LYS A 258 0.79 -9.30 14.27
CA LYS A 258 0.86 -8.61 15.56
C LYS A 258 2.15 -7.79 15.66
N PHE A 259 2.08 -6.59 16.24
CA PHE A 259 3.29 -5.82 16.59
C PHE A 259 4.12 -6.60 17.63
N ALA A 260 5.46 -6.55 17.55
CA ALA A 260 6.33 -7.18 18.56
C ALA A 260 6.21 -6.54 19.95
N ASN A 261 5.74 -5.30 20.04
CA ASN A 261 5.32 -4.65 21.28
C ASN A 261 3.96 -3.97 21.04
N LYS A 262 2.98 -4.20 21.93
CA LYS A 262 1.58 -3.70 21.83
C LYS A 262 1.49 -2.18 21.61
N TYR A 263 2.50 -1.40 21.99
CA TYR A 263 2.49 0.07 21.89
C TYR A 263 3.55 0.63 20.93
N ILE A 264 4.18 -0.20 20.08
CA ILE A 264 5.19 0.23 19.11
C ILE A 264 4.93 -0.43 17.75
N PRO A 265 4.31 0.29 16.79
CA PRO A 265 4.10 -0.22 15.44
C PRO A 265 5.44 -0.43 14.70
N ASP A 266 5.58 -1.60 14.08
CA ASP A 266 6.85 -2.14 13.59
C ASP A 266 6.76 -2.77 12.18
N GLN A 267 5.65 -2.62 11.47
CA GLN A 267 5.35 -3.37 10.24
C GLN A 267 6.03 -2.82 8.97
N TRP A 268 7.33 -2.49 9.06
CA TRP A 268 8.15 -1.89 8.00
C TRP A 268 8.12 -2.65 6.67
N TYR A 269 7.89 -3.97 6.72
CA TYR A 269 7.75 -4.83 5.55
C TYR A 269 6.60 -4.44 4.61
N ARG A 270 5.64 -3.62 5.07
CA ARG A 270 4.60 -3.00 4.23
C ARG A 270 5.16 -2.23 3.03
N LEU A 271 6.33 -1.61 3.16
CA LEU A 271 7.01 -0.94 2.03
C LEU A 271 7.38 -1.91 0.89
N ILE A 272 7.62 -3.19 1.21
CA ILE A 272 7.97 -4.26 0.26
C ILE A 272 6.70 -4.94 -0.29
N LEU A 273 5.62 -4.97 0.47
CA LEU A 273 4.35 -5.61 0.10
C LEU A 273 3.40 -4.69 -0.68
N ALA A 274 3.36 -3.40 -0.35
CA ALA A 274 2.53 -2.40 -1.03
C ALA A 274 2.58 -2.44 -2.57
N PRO A 275 3.72 -2.70 -3.24
CA PRO A 275 3.80 -2.86 -4.70
C PRO A 275 2.95 -4.00 -5.29
N PHE A 276 2.42 -4.90 -4.46
CA PHE A 276 1.60 -6.05 -4.83
C PHE A 276 0.15 -5.96 -4.31
N VAL A 277 -0.14 -5.00 -3.41
CA VAL A 277 -1.47 -4.78 -2.83
C VAL A 277 -2.38 -4.10 -3.87
N PRO A 278 -3.59 -4.62 -4.13
CA PRO A 278 -4.49 -4.07 -5.13
C PRO A 278 -5.26 -2.83 -4.63
N VAL A 279 -5.29 -1.78 -5.43
CA VAL A 279 -6.12 -0.57 -5.21
C VAL A 279 -7.53 -0.75 -5.77
N GLY A 280 -7.65 -1.41 -6.93
CA GLY A 280 -8.90 -1.68 -7.63
C GLY A 280 -8.66 -2.24 -9.03
N ALA A 281 -9.70 -2.78 -9.66
CA ALA A 281 -9.61 -3.46 -10.96
C ALA A 281 -9.16 -2.54 -12.11
N VAL A 282 -9.65 -1.30 -12.15
CA VAL A 282 -9.29 -0.33 -13.21
C VAL A 282 -7.82 0.10 -13.07
N HIS A 283 -7.39 0.42 -11.84
CA HIS A 283 -6.00 0.74 -11.54
C HIS A 283 -5.06 -0.43 -11.90
N HIS A 284 -5.43 -1.66 -11.52
CA HIS A 284 -4.67 -2.86 -11.87
C HIS A 284 -4.55 -3.04 -13.38
N LEU A 285 -5.65 -2.90 -14.15
CA LEU A 285 -5.62 -3.05 -15.61
C LEU A 285 -4.66 -2.05 -16.28
N VAL A 286 -4.67 -0.79 -15.86
CA VAL A 286 -3.77 0.25 -16.40
C VAL A 286 -2.30 -0.13 -16.15
N PHE A 287 -1.94 -0.48 -14.92
CA PHE A 287 -0.55 -0.79 -14.60
C PHE A 287 -0.10 -2.19 -15.07
N LEU A 288 -0.99 -3.18 -15.15
CA LEU A 288 -0.77 -4.47 -15.81
C LEU A 288 -0.31 -4.26 -17.27
N LEU A 289 -1.04 -3.44 -18.02
CA LEU A 289 -0.69 -3.09 -19.39
C LEU A 289 0.63 -2.31 -19.47
N ALA A 290 0.88 -1.38 -18.55
CA ALA A 290 2.15 -0.64 -18.48
C ALA A 290 3.35 -1.54 -18.15
N GLN A 291 3.25 -2.42 -17.15
CA GLN A 291 4.29 -3.38 -16.77
C GLN A 291 4.60 -4.36 -17.90
N LEU A 292 3.57 -4.88 -18.59
CA LEU A 292 3.77 -5.75 -19.75
C LEU A 292 4.40 -5.01 -20.93
N SER A 293 4.03 -3.74 -21.16
CA SER A 293 4.55 -2.94 -22.29
C SER A 293 5.97 -2.41 -22.08
N LEU A 294 6.33 -2.03 -20.84
CA LEU A 294 7.62 -1.41 -20.50
C LEU A 294 8.60 -2.44 -19.91
N GLY A 295 8.12 -3.29 -18.99
CA GLY A 295 8.94 -4.28 -18.28
C GLY A 295 9.42 -5.41 -19.19
N VAL A 296 8.55 -6.01 -20.00
CA VAL A 296 8.95 -7.17 -20.84
C VAL A 296 10.07 -6.83 -21.84
N PRO A 297 10.06 -5.69 -22.56
CA PRO A 297 11.18 -5.28 -23.42
C PRO A 297 12.46 -4.96 -22.63
N LEU A 298 12.35 -4.23 -21.50
CA LEU A 298 13.49 -3.94 -20.62
C LEU A 298 14.14 -5.24 -20.12
N GLU A 299 13.34 -6.18 -19.61
CA GLU A 299 13.84 -7.42 -19.02
C GLU A 299 14.58 -8.27 -20.04
N ARG A 300 14.06 -8.35 -21.27
CA ARG A 300 14.71 -9.05 -22.39
C ARG A 300 16.08 -8.45 -22.71
N ALA A 301 16.28 -7.14 -22.53
CA ALA A 301 17.55 -6.48 -22.76
C ALA A 301 18.53 -6.59 -21.56
N ILE A 302 18.04 -6.46 -20.32
CA ILE A 302 18.91 -6.27 -19.14
C ILE A 302 19.04 -7.51 -18.23
N GLY A 303 18.04 -8.39 -18.25
CA GLY A 303 17.95 -9.57 -17.40
C GLY A 303 17.10 -9.35 -16.13
N TRP A 304 16.38 -10.41 -15.75
CA TRP A 304 15.34 -10.40 -14.71
C TRP A 304 15.82 -9.86 -13.36
N THR A 305 17.02 -10.23 -12.90
CA THR A 305 17.58 -9.77 -11.61
C THR A 305 17.77 -8.26 -11.55
N ARG A 306 18.24 -7.64 -12.63
CA ARG A 306 18.48 -6.19 -12.69
C ARG A 306 17.18 -5.41 -12.79
N LEU A 307 16.21 -5.91 -13.56
CA LEU A 307 14.89 -5.30 -13.63
C LEU A 307 14.18 -5.37 -12.27
N ALA A 308 14.25 -6.52 -11.59
CA ALA A 308 13.72 -6.68 -10.24
C ALA A 308 14.34 -5.69 -9.25
N LEU A 309 15.67 -5.53 -9.25
CA LEU A 309 16.36 -4.56 -8.40
C LEU A 309 15.95 -3.11 -8.71
N ILE A 310 15.88 -2.72 -9.98
CA ILE A 310 15.45 -1.36 -10.38
C ILE A 310 13.99 -1.12 -9.96
N TYR A 311 13.09 -2.04 -10.25
CA TYR A 311 11.67 -1.94 -9.89
C TYR A 311 11.48 -1.85 -8.37
N LEU A 312 12.09 -2.75 -7.60
CA LEU A 312 11.92 -2.81 -6.14
C LEU A 312 12.56 -1.60 -5.43
N VAL A 313 13.75 -1.15 -5.83
CA VAL A 313 14.35 0.08 -5.29
C VAL A 313 13.47 1.29 -5.57
N SER A 314 12.93 1.39 -6.79
CA SER A 314 12.01 2.47 -7.18
C SER A 314 10.70 2.42 -6.38
N ALA A 315 10.13 1.23 -6.20
CA ALA A 315 8.87 1.06 -5.50
C ALA A 315 8.98 1.32 -3.99
N ILE A 316 9.98 0.74 -3.33
CA ILE A 316 10.24 0.91 -1.90
C ILE A 316 10.62 2.37 -1.62
N GLY A 317 11.57 2.93 -2.36
CA GLY A 317 11.99 4.33 -2.20
C GLY A 317 10.86 5.34 -2.49
N GLY A 318 10.04 5.05 -3.49
CA GLY A 318 8.81 5.80 -3.78
C GLY A 318 7.86 5.86 -2.58
N TYR A 319 7.58 4.71 -1.95
CA TYR A 319 6.69 4.67 -0.79
C TYR A 319 7.32 5.23 0.49
N THR A 320 8.63 5.08 0.72
CA THR A 320 9.28 5.74 1.86
C THR A 320 9.05 7.25 1.84
N ILE A 321 9.26 7.90 0.69
CA ILE A 321 9.03 9.36 0.54
C ILE A 321 7.54 9.71 0.64
N ALA A 322 6.65 8.94 0.00
CA ALA A 322 5.21 9.23 0.03
C ALA A 322 4.59 9.12 1.44
N ILE A 323 5.13 8.26 2.31
CA ILE A 323 4.68 8.14 3.71
C ILE A 323 5.30 9.23 4.60
N ILE A 324 6.48 9.75 4.29
CA ILE A 324 7.04 10.93 4.98
C ILE A 324 6.20 12.19 4.68
N LEU A 325 5.73 12.34 3.43
CA LEU A 325 4.97 13.51 2.98
C LEU A 325 3.46 13.41 3.20
N ALA A 326 2.91 12.21 3.40
CA ALA A 326 1.48 11.97 3.63
C ALA A 326 1.26 10.69 4.48
N PRO A 327 1.65 10.69 5.77
CA PRO A 327 1.70 9.47 6.60
C PRO A 327 0.34 8.81 6.82
N TYR A 328 -0.72 9.61 6.87
CA TYR A 328 -2.10 9.18 7.13
C TYR A 328 -2.87 8.74 5.86
N GLN A 329 -2.21 8.68 4.69
CA GLN A 329 -2.79 8.11 3.48
C GLN A 329 -2.18 6.75 3.18
N VAL A 330 -3.01 5.72 2.98
CA VAL A 330 -2.52 4.41 2.54
C VAL A 330 -2.02 4.48 1.10
N LYS A 331 -0.88 3.83 0.83
CA LYS A 331 -0.25 3.77 -0.50
C LYS A 331 -0.09 2.29 -0.92
N ALA A 332 -0.49 1.97 -2.16
CA ALA A 332 -0.49 0.60 -2.68
C ALA A 332 -0.42 0.56 -4.22
N GLY A 333 -0.08 -0.61 -4.77
CA GLY A 333 -0.04 -0.89 -6.20
C GLY A 333 1.35 -0.78 -6.86
N PRO A 334 1.49 -1.21 -8.13
CA PRO A 334 2.78 -1.24 -8.85
C PRO A 334 3.38 0.14 -9.21
N SER A 335 2.65 1.24 -9.01
CA SER A 335 2.90 2.54 -9.64
C SER A 335 4.33 3.09 -9.49
N PRO A 336 4.93 3.27 -8.28
CA PRO A 336 6.30 3.80 -8.17
C PRO A 336 7.36 2.91 -8.83
N GLY A 337 7.15 1.59 -8.86
CA GLY A 337 8.01 0.65 -9.59
C GLY A 337 7.96 0.86 -11.10
N VAL A 338 6.77 1.14 -11.66
CA VAL A 338 6.57 1.43 -13.09
C VAL A 338 7.18 2.78 -13.50
N TYR A 339 7.11 3.81 -12.65
CA TYR A 339 7.84 5.05 -12.88
C TYR A 339 9.36 4.85 -12.84
N GLY A 340 9.85 3.92 -12.00
CA GLY A 340 11.23 3.42 -12.07
C GLY A 340 11.60 2.81 -13.43
N LEU A 341 10.66 2.12 -14.09
CA LEU A 341 10.87 1.58 -15.46
C LEU A 341 10.88 2.68 -16.53
N LEU A 342 10.07 3.73 -16.37
CA LEU A 342 10.12 4.92 -17.26
C LEU A 342 11.48 5.64 -17.13
N ALA A 343 11.99 5.81 -15.91
CA ALA A 343 13.33 6.34 -15.67
C ALA A 343 14.42 5.44 -16.32
N CYS A 344 14.30 4.12 -16.17
CA CYS A 344 15.21 3.15 -16.79
C CYS A 344 15.27 3.27 -18.32
N LEU A 345 14.11 3.42 -18.98
CA LEU A 345 14.02 3.67 -20.43
C LEU A 345 14.66 4.99 -20.83
N LEU A 346 14.51 6.04 -20.03
CA LEU A 346 15.08 7.37 -20.29
C LEU A 346 16.62 7.35 -20.24
N LEU A 347 17.20 6.71 -19.22
CA LEU A 347 18.65 6.50 -19.16
C LEU A 347 19.16 5.63 -20.31
N GLN A 348 18.45 4.55 -20.65
CA GLN A 348 18.82 3.67 -21.76
C GLN A 348 18.83 4.44 -23.09
N LEU A 349 17.86 5.32 -23.33
CA LEU A 349 17.82 6.17 -24.52
C LEU A 349 19.00 7.16 -24.59
N PHE A 350 19.34 7.84 -23.49
CA PHE A 350 20.48 8.78 -23.46
C PHE A 350 21.82 8.08 -23.71
N GLU A 351 21.97 6.83 -23.26
CA GLU A 351 23.20 6.06 -23.40
C GLU A 351 23.30 5.34 -24.77
N SER A 352 22.16 4.93 -25.35
CA SER A 352 22.05 4.44 -26.74
C SER A 352 21.81 5.56 -27.77
N TRP A 353 21.98 6.84 -27.41
CA TRP A 353 21.63 8.00 -28.26
C TRP A 353 22.27 8.00 -29.65
N LYS A 354 23.48 7.43 -29.79
CA LYS A 354 24.20 7.29 -31.08
C LYS A 354 23.89 6.02 -31.87
N GLN A 355 23.07 5.13 -31.30
CA GLN A 355 22.65 3.84 -31.89
C GLN A 355 21.19 3.88 -32.35
N VAL A 356 20.34 4.67 -31.68
CA VAL A 356 18.96 4.93 -32.08
C VAL A 356 18.92 5.80 -33.34
N VAL A 357 18.06 5.44 -34.31
CA VAL A 357 17.98 6.11 -35.63
C VAL A 357 17.46 7.56 -35.52
N SER A 358 16.51 7.81 -34.62
CA SER A 358 15.92 9.15 -34.40
C SER A 358 15.73 9.45 -32.91
N PRO A 359 16.82 9.66 -32.15
CA PRO A 359 16.78 9.70 -30.69
C PRO A 359 15.91 10.84 -30.15
N GLY A 360 15.89 11.99 -30.81
CA GLY A 360 15.01 13.11 -30.45
C GLY A 360 13.51 12.80 -30.58
N ARG A 361 13.11 11.93 -31.51
CA ARG A 361 11.70 11.49 -31.63
C ARG A 361 11.31 10.53 -30.50
N GLU A 362 12.20 9.61 -30.14
CA GLU A 362 11.96 8.70 -29.02
C GLU A 362 12.00 9.44 -27.67
N LEU A 363 12.88 10.45 -27.53
CA LEU A 363 12.90 11.32 -26.36
C LEU A 363 11.60 12.11 -26.24
N PHE A 364 11.12 12.71 -27.34
CA PHE A 364 9.84 13.43 -27.34
C PHE A 364 8.67 12.52 -26.93
N LYS A 365 8.57 11.30 -27.49
CA LYS A 365 7.55 10.30 -27.08
C LYS A 365 7.63 9.97 -25.58
N LEU A 366 8.84 9.72 -25.07
CA LEU A 366 9.03 9.28 -23.68
C LEU A 366 8.80 10.41 -22.68
N LEU A 367 9.22 11.65 -23.00
CA LEU A 367 8.89 12.83 -22.22
C LEU A 367 7.39 13.11 -22.25
N LEU A 368 6.74 13.05 -23.42
CA LEU A 368 5.28 13.20 -23.54
C LEU A 368 4.54 12.16 -22.69
N LEU A 369 4.92 10.88 -22.79
CA LEU A 369 4.35 9.80 -21.96
C LEU A 369 4.54 10.06 -20.46
N THR A 370 5.74 10.47 -20.04
CA THR A 370 6.06 10.76 -18.63
C THR A 370 5.27 11.96 -18.11
N THR A 371 5.19 13.05 -18.88
CA THR A 371 4.41 14.25 -18.53
C THR A 371 2.91 13.95 -18.47
N CYS A 372 2.36 13.21 -19.44
CA CYS A 372 0.97 12.77 -19.41
C CYS A 372 0.68 11.89 -18.18
N ALA A 373 1.59 10.99 -17.81
CA ALA A 373 1.43 10.14 -16.64
C ALA A 373 1.36 10.96 -15.34
N PHE A 374 2.25 11.94 -15.14
CA PHE A 374 2.20 12.84 -13.99
C PHE A 374 0.96 13.77 -13.98
N ILE A 375 0.44 14.16 -15.15
CA ILE A 375 -0.83 14.91 -15.26
C ILE A 375 -2.02 14.03 -14.87
N PHE A 376 -2.09 12.77 -15.31
CA PHE A 376 -3.09 11.81 -14.83
C PHE A 376 -2.91 11.50 -13.33
N GLY A 377 -1.70 11.64 -12.80
CA GLY A 377 -1.38 11.50 -11.38
C GLY A 377 -1.91 12.62 -10.49
N LEU A 378 -2.46 13.71 -11.06
CA LEU A 378 -3.18 14.78 -10.33
C LEU A 378 -4.67 14.48 -10.11
N LEU A 379 -5.14 13.29 -10.51
CA LEU A 379 -6.49 12.81 -10.22
C LEU A 379 -6.59 12.30 -8.77
N PRO A 380 -7.76 12.41 -8.11
CA PRO A 380 -7.95 11.88 -6.77
C PRO A 380 -7.67 10.37 -6.71
N PHE A 381 -7.27 9.90 -5.53
CA PHE A 381 -6.83 8.52 -5.26
C PHE A 381 -5.53 8.09 -5.99
N VAL A 382 -4.88 8.97 -6.74
CA VAL A 382 -3.54 8.75 -7.30
C VAL A 382 -2.50 9.54 -6.48
N ASP A 383 -1.28 8.99 -6.35
CA ASP A 383 -0.24 9.54 -5.47
C ASP A 383 1.00 9.95 -6.26
N ASN A 384 1.09 11.24 -6.63
CA ASN A 384 2.24 11.79 -7.34
C ASN A 384 3.53 11.76 -6.51
N PHE A 385 3.48 11.80 -5.17
CA PHE A 385 4.67 11.69 -4.33
C PHE A 385 5.45 10.39 -4.58
N SER A 386 4.80 9.21 -4.50
CA SER A 386 5.48 7.94 -4.77
C SER A 386 5.87 7.79 -6.22
N GLN A 387 5.07 8.28 -7.18
CA GLN A 387 5.41 8.25 -8.60
C GLN A 387 6.67 9.08 -8.91
N LEU A 388 6.78 10.31 -8.38
CA LEU A 388 7.96 11.16 -8.57
C LEU A 388 9.19 10.57 -7.85
N ALA A 389 9.04 10.19 -6.57
CA ALA A 389 10.13 9.61 -5.82
C ALA A 389 10.61 8.28 -6.46
N GLY A 390 9.69 7.42 -6.92
CA GLY A 390 10.01 6.19 -7.63
C GLY A 390 10.72 6.43 -8.96
N PHE A 391 10.38 7.50 -9.70
CA PHE A 391 11.14 7.92 -10.87
C PHE A 391 12.58 8.33 -10.51
N VAL A 392 12.78 9.11 -9.44
CA VAL A 392 14.11 9.58 -8.99
C VAL A 392 14.97 8.43 -8.43
N PHE A 393 14.41 7.56 -7.58
CA PHE A 393 15.07 6.33 -7.15
C PHE A 393 15.38 5.42 -8.36
N GLY A 394 14.50 5.38 -9.37
CA GLY A 394 14.69 4.69 -10.64
C GLY A 394 15.87 5.22 -11.46
N ILE A 395 16.12 6.52 -11.49
CA ILE A 395 17.32 7.12 -12.11
C ILE A 395 18.58 6.57 -11.43
N ALA A 396 18.66 6.65 -10.10
CA ALA A 396 19.82 6.19 -9.33
C ALA A 396 20.05 4.68 -9.48
N ALA A 397 18.99 3.88 -9.35
CA ALA A 397 19.01 2.43 -9.53
C ALA A 397 19.40 2.03 -10.97
N SER A 398 18.98 2.79 -11.98
CA SER A 398 19.34 2.53 -13.37
C SER A 398 20.83 2.80 -13.63
N PHE A 399 21.42 3.84 -13.05
CA PHE A 399 22.88 4.03 -13.08
C PHE A 399 23.63 2.88 -12.38
N ALA A 400 23.11 2.40 -11.25
CA ALA A 400 23.71 1.31 -10.48
C ALA A 400 23.66 -0.05 -11.21
N PHE A 401 22.49 -0.44 -11.74
CA PHE A 401 22.23 -1.83 -12.13
C PHE A 401 22.21 -2.11 -13.64
N LEU A 402 22.13 -1.10 -14.53
CA LEU A 402 22.03 -1.36 -15.97
C LEU A 402 23.28 -2.03 -16.57
N PRO A 403 23.12 -3.05 -17.44
CA PRO A 403 24.24 -3.76 -18.06
C PRO A 403 24.72 -3.03 -19.30
N TRP A 404 25.73 -2.18 -19.13
CA TRP A 404 26.27 -1.34 -20.18
C TRP A 404 27.16 -2.13 -21.17
N GLN A 405 26.55 -2.75 -22.18
CA GLN A 405 27.23 -3.49 -23.25
C GLN A 405 28.13 -2.55 -24.10
N SER A 406 29.44 -2.65 -23.95
CA SER A 406 30.41 -1.81 -24.66
C SER A 406 30.93 -2.47 -25.94
N PHE A 407 30.22 -2.30 -27.06
CA PHE A 407 30.70 -2.72 -28.39
C PHE A 407 32.04 -2.04 -28.79
N THR A 408 32.32 -0.83 -28.26
CA THR A 408 33.59 -0.12 -28.49
C THR A 408 34.59 -0.40 -27.37
N SER A 409 35.60 -1.24 -27.63
CA SER A 409 36.69 -1.51 -26.69
C SER A 409 37.69 -0.33 -26.60
N LYS A 410 37.34 0.70 -25.81
CA LYS A 410 38.26 1.76 -25.38
C LYS A 410 38.18 1.93 -23.86
N SER A 411 39.34 1.95 -23.19
CA SER A 411 39.44 1.95 -21.71
C SER A 411 38.61 3.07 -21.06
N PHE A 412 38.63 4.26 -21.66
CA PHE A 412 37.85 5.44 -21.23
C PHE A 412 36.35 5.16 -21.00
N TYR A 413 35.70 4.38 -21.90
CA TYR A 413 34.28 4.05 -21.74
C TYR A 413 34.06 3.10 -20.56
N ARG A 414 34.95 2.12 -20.36
CA ARG A 414 34.90 1.22 -19.18
C ARG A 414 35.13 2.00 -17.87
N ALA A 415 36.02 2.99 -17.86
CA ALA A 415 36.25 3.85 -16.71
C ALA A 415 35.00 4.71 -16.38
N ARG A 416 34.46 5.45 -17.36
CA ARG A 416 33.24 6.27 -17.18
C ARG A 416 32.06 5.43 -16.69
N LYS A 417 31.89 4.20 -17.19
CA LYS A 417 30.82 3.30 -16.73
C LYS A 417 31.00 2.79 -15.30
N ARG A 418 32.23 2.42 -14.89
CA ARG A 418 32.51 2.09 -13.47
C ARG A 418 32.18 3.27 -12.54
N ILE A 419 32.58 4.49 -12.93
CA ILE A 419 32.27 5.71 -12.18
C ILE A 419 30.74 5.91 -12.09
N ALA A 420 30.00 5.79 -13.19
CA ALA A 420 28.55 5.93 -13.19
C ALA A 420 27.84 4.88 -12.30
N THR A 421 28.29 3.62 -12.30
CA THR A 421 27.77 2.58 -11.40
C THR A 421 28.08 2.86 -9.93
N ILE A 422 29.28 3.33 -9.60
CA ILE A 422 29.66 3.71 -8.23
C ILE A 422 28.81 4.90 -7.74
N ILE A 423 28.63 5.93 -8.58
CA ILE A 423 27.77 7.09 -8.27
C ILE A 423 26.31 6.65 -8.10
N GLY A 424 25.78 5.81 -9.00
CA GLY A 424 24.41 5.30 -8.90
C GLY A 424 24.17 4.48 -7.62
N LEU A 425 25.09 3.57 -7.29
CA LEU A 425 25.00 2.77 -6.06
C LEU A 425 25.12 3.65 -4.81
N GLY A 426 26.08 4.59 -4.80
CA GLY A 426 26.24 5.56 -3.72
C GLY A 426 25.02 6.47 -3.54
N ALA A 427 24.37 6.87 -4.63
CA ALA A 427 23.14 7.65 -4.61
C ALA A 427 21.96 6.83 -4.04
N VAL A 428 21.76 5.58 -4.46
CA VAL A 428 20.72 4.70 -3.87
C VAL A 428 20.95 4.51 -2.37
N VAL A 429 22.19 4.25 -1.94
CA VAL A 429 22.53 4.10 -0.52
C VAL A 429 22.29 5.40 0.25
N ALA A 430 22.74 6.55 -0.26
CA ALA A 430 22.53 7.84 0.39
C ALA A 430 21.04 8.22 0.49
N MET A 431 20.26 8.00 -0.57
CA MET A 431 18.82 8.28 -0.58
C MET A 431 18.07 7.45 0.47
N PHE A 432 18.38 6.15 0.62
CA PHE A 432 17.79 5.34 1.70
C PHE A 432 18.35 5.69 3.09
N ALA A 433 19.65 5.99 3.21
CA ALA A 433 20.27 6.40 4.47
C ALA A 433 19.74 7.73 5.02
N LEU A 434 19.15 8.59 4.17
CA LEU A 434 18.43 9.78 4.58
C LEU A 434 16.93 9.50 4.81
N ALA A 435 16.28 8.82 3.86
CA ALA A 435 14.83 8.63 3.89
C ALA A 435 14.37 7.63 4.98
N ILE A 436 15.13 6.59 5.27
CA ILE A 436 14.74 5.60 6.30
C ILE A 436 14.76 6.21 7.72
N PRO A 437 15.82 6.92 8.16
CA PRO A 437 15.77 7.65 9.42
C PRO A 437 14.66 8.71 9.47
N MET A 438 14.47 9.49 8.40
CA MET A 438 13.41 10.52 8.35
C MET A 438 12.00 9.91 8.45
N LEU A 439 11.77 8.72 7.89
CA LEU A 439 10.55 7.96 8.13
C LEU A 439 10.40 7.66 9.63
N PHE A 440 11.38 6.99 10.24
CA PHE A 440 11.25 6.49 11.62
C PHE A 440 11.33 7.57 12.73
N THR A 441 11.91 8.74 12.48
CA THR A 441 11.88 9.87 13.43
C THR A 441 10.53 10.60 13.47
N GLY A 442 9.61 10.28 12.55
CA GLY A 442 8.27 10.88 12.51
C GLY A 442 8.23 12.34 12.06
N GLN A 443 9.33 12.88 11.54
CA GLN A 443 9.40 14.26 11.06
C GLN A 443 8.59 14.43 9.76
N THR A 444 7.33 14.85 9.91
CA THR A 444 6.50 15.33 8.81
C THR A 444 7.08 16.61 8.22
N ALA A 445 7.07 16.73 6.89
CA ALA A 445 7.49 17.94 6.22
C ALA A 445 6.33 18.96 6.18
N ASP A 446 6.27 19.87 7.16
CA ASP A 446 5.25 20.92 7.24
C ASP A 446 5.22 21.75 5.95
N CYS A 447 4.19 21.53 5.13
CA CYS A 447 4.06 22.12 3.81
C CYS A 447 2.58 22.35 3.45
N PRO A 448 1.98 23.48 3.84
CA PRO A 448 0.54 23.77 3.70
C PRO A 448 -0.03 23.76 2.26
N GLN A 449 0.81 23.60 1.23
CA GLN A 449 0.39 23.49 -0.16
C GLN A 449 0.93 22.24 -0.88
N CYS A 450 1.70 21.36 -0.22
CA CYS A 450 2.24 20.16 -0.86
C CYS A 450 1.15 19.20 -1.33
N TRP A 451 -0.03 19.20 -0.70
CA TRP A 451 -1.20 18.42 -1.15
C TRP A 451 -1.57 18.66 -2.63
N ARG A 452 -1.34 19.88 -3.15
CA ARG A 452 -1.60 20.25 -4.56
C ARG A 452 -0.72 19.51 -5.56
N PHE A 453 0.36 18.87 -5.10
CA PHE A 453 1.18 18.00 -5.94
C PHE A 453 0.51 16.64 -6.20
N ASN A 454 -0.31 16.16 -5.27
CA ASN A 454 -1.07 14.91 -5.40
C ASN A 454 -2.43 15.10 -6.08
N CYS A 455 -3.13 16.21 -5.84
CA CYS A 455 -4.43 16.45 -6.46
C CYS A 455 -4.61 17.91 -6.86
N TYR A 456 -5.13 18.16 -8.06
CA TYR A 456 -5.47 19.50 -8.54
C TYR A 456 -6.96 19.61 -8.90
N ASP A 457 -7.63 20.65 -8.42
CA ASP A 457 -9.05 20.93 -8.67
C ASP A 457 -9.31 21.40 -10.13
N PHE A 458 -9.17 20.49 -11.09
CA PHE A 458 -9.63 20.67 -12.48
C PHE A 458 -11.15 20.89 -12.57
N ILE A 459 -11.88 20.38 -11.58
CA ILE A 459 -13.30 20.61 -11.33
C ILE A 459 -13.39 21.17 -9.91
N LYS A 460 -14.33 22.09 -9.66
CA LYS A 460 -14.54 22.66 -8.33
C LYS A 460 -14.86 21.57 -7.30
N ASN A 461 -14.12 21.57 -6.18
CA ASN A 461 -14.24 20.64 -5.06
C ASN A 461 -13.93 19.17 -5.44
N PHE A 462 -13.02 18.91 -6.38
CA PHE A 462 -12.64 17.57 -6.81
C PHE A 462 -11.61 16.91 -5.88
N CYS A 463 -10.79 17.72 -5.19
CA CYS A 463 -9.76 17.25 -4.27
C CYS A 463 -10.14 17.35 -2.78
N GLN A 464 -11.02 18.31 -2.41
CA GLN A 464 -11.29 18.69 -1.01
C GLN A 464 -11.59 17.51 -0.05
N GLU A 465 -12.50 16.62 -0.43
CA GLU A 465 -12.96 15.53 0.45
C GLU A 465 -11.92 14.43 0.68
N SER A 466 -10.85 14.38 -0.13
CA SER A 466 -9.81 13.34 -0.02
C SER A 466 -8.79 13.62 1.09
N GLN A 467 -8.78 14.83 1.69
CA GLN A 467 -7.77 15.23 2.67
C GLN A 467 -8.29 16.03 3.87
N GLN A 468 -9.33 16.89 3.76
CA GLN A 468 -9.60 17.89 4.80
C GLN A 468 -9.83 17.33 6.23
N ARG A 469 -10.56 16.21 6.40
CA ARG A 469 -10.80 15.60 7.73
C ARG A 469 -9.54 15.12 8.45
N VAL A 470 -8.45 14.83 7.74
CA VAL A 470 -7.22 14.32 8.34
C VAL A 470 -6.48 15.41 9.13
N GLU A 471 -6.57 16.66 8.67
CA GLU A 471 -5.91 17.80 9.32
C GLU A 471 -6.88 18.62 10.17
N SER A 472 -8.13 18.84 9.75
CA SER A 472 -9.03 19.81 10.39
C SER A 472 -9.90 19.27 11.53
N GLU A 473 -9.83 17.97 11.83
CA GLU A 473 -10.67 17.33 12.86
C GLU A 473 -9.84 16.96 14.12
N TYR A 474 -8.49 16.96 14.04
CA TYR A 474 -7.58 16.44 15.07
C TYR A 474 -6.22 17.19 15.26
N LEU A 475 -6.08 18.43 14.77
CA LEU A 475 -4.99 19.37 15.10
C LEU A 475 -5.54 20.66 15.72
#